data_AF-A0A0R2FCV4-F1
#
_entry.id   AF-A0A0R2FCV4-F1
#
_cell.length_a   1.000
_cell.length_b   1.000
_cell.length_c   1.000
_cell.angle_alpha   90.00
_cell.angle_beta   90.00
_cell.angle_gamma   90.00
#
_symmetry.space_group_name_H-M   'P 1'
#
loop_
_entity.id
_entity.type
_entity.pdbx_description
1 polymer ?
#
loop_
_entity_poly.entity_id
_entity_poly.type
_entity_poly.pdbx_seq_one_letter_code
_entity_poly.pdbx_strand_id
1 'polypeptide(L)' 'MGGTHGDTSFMTRQKFVTTLRQELKQPKLELTQFPTPKNQAEYQQLVTFVQQQVLPRLSDQ' A
#
# COMPACT_ATOMS: atom_id res chain seq x y z
N MET A 1 7.70 21.96 -26.09
CA MET A 1 8.71 21.67 -25.06
C MET A 1 7.92 21.14 -23.87
N GLY A 2 7.80 19.84 -23.60
CA GLY A 2 8.82 18.81 -23.59
C GLY A 2 9.00 18.38 -22.13
N GLY A 3 8.62 17.15 -21.79
CA GLY A 3 9.04 16.50 -20.54
C GLY A 3 7.96 16.35 -19.47
N THR A 4 7.28 15.21 -19.52
CA THR A 4 6.59 14.52 -18.43
C THR A 4 7.27 14.71 -17.08
N HIS A 5 6.77 15.62 -16.23
CA HIS A 5 7.32 15.84 -14.89
C HIS A 5 6.44 15.12 -13.87
N GLY A 6 6.90 13.95 -13.42
CA GLY A 6 6.57 13.44 -12.09
C GLY A 6 5.67 12.21 -11.96
N ASP A 7 5.39 11.45 -13.03
CA ASP A 7 4.76 10.12 -12.86
C ASP A 7 5.83 9.09 -12.44
N THR A 8 6.46 9.30 -11.28
CA THR A 8 7.15 8.24 -10.56
C THR A 8 6.12 7.46 -9.74
N SER A 9 4.96 7.14 -10.32
CA SER A 9 3.98 6.28 -9.70
C SER A 9 4.47 4.85 -9.86
N PHE A 10 5.35 4.42 -8.95
CA PHE A 10 5.81 3.03 -8.83
C PHE A 10 4.66 2.03 -9.03
N MET A 11 3.47 2.37 -8.55
CA MET A 11 2.21 1.80 -9.02
C MET A 11 1.04 2.76 -8.79
N THR A 12 -0.05 2.56 -9.51
CA THR A 12 -1.30 3.29 -9.25
C THR A 12 -1.88 2.89 -7.90
N ARG A 13 -2.59 3.81 -7.24
CA ARG A 13 -3.21 3.56 -5.92
C ARG A 13 -4.13 2.34 -5.92
N GLN A 14 -4.88 2.13 -7.00
CA GLN A 14 -5.76 0.96 -7.14
C GLN A 14 -4.97 -0.35 -7.18
N LYS A 15 -3.84 -0.37 -7.90
CA LYS A 15 -2.94 -1.52 -7.96
C LYS A 15 -2.29 -1.78 -6.59
N PHE A 16 -1.82 -0.73 -5.91
CA PHE A 16 -1.31 -0.81 -4.55
C PHE A 16 -2.30 -1.43 -3.57
N VAL A 17 -3.54 -0.89 -3.50
CA VAL A 17 -4.57 -1.40 -2.59
C VAL A 17 -4.91 -2.85 -2.92
N THR A 18 -5.02 -3.20 -4.20
CA THR A 18 -5.35 -4.57 -4.63
C THR A 18 -4.24 -5.56 -4.26
N THR A 19 -2.99 -5.24 -4.59
CA THR A 19 -1.83 -6.09 -4.26
C THR A 19 -1.70 -6.25 -2.74
N LEU A 20 -1.77 -5.15 -1.99
CA LEU A 20 -1.63 -5.18 -0.54
C LEU A 20 -2.78 -5.96 0.13
N ARG A 21 -4.03 -5.84 -0.35
CA ARG A 21 -5.14 -6.68 0.12
C ARG A 21 -4.91 -8.16 -0.12
N GLN A 22 -4.36 -8.52 -1.29
CA GLN A 22 -4.05 -9.90 -1.62
C GLN A 22 -2.91 -10.46 -0.76
N GLU A 23 -1.82 -9.71 -0.61
CA GLU A 23 -0.68 -10.13 0.23
C GLU A 23 -1.08 -10.31 1.69
N LEU A 24 -1.89 -9.41 2.21
CA LEU A 24 -2.37 -9.48 3.59
C LEU A 24 -3.54 -10.45 3.78
N LYS A 25 -4.13 -10.98 2.68
CA LYS A 25 -5.36 -11.77 2.66
C LYS A 25 -6.53 -11.10 3.40
N GLN A 26 -6.57 -9.77 3.39
CA GLN A 26 -7.58 -8.96 4.09
C GLN A 26 -8.39 -8.11 3.11
N PRO A 27 -9.45 -8.66 2.49
CA PRO A 27 -10.26 -7.93 1.51
C PRO A 27 -11.04 -6.75 2.10
N LYS A 28 -11.30 -6.79 3.43
CA LYS A 28 -12.04 -5.75 4.17
C LYS A 28 -11.17 -4.61 4.69
N LEU A 29 -9.85 -4.69 4.51
CA LEU A 29 -8.95 -3.67 5.00
C LEU A 29 -9.13 -2.38 4.20
N GLU A 30 -9.53 -1.32 4.90
CA GLU A 30 -9.57 0.05 4.38
C GLU A 30 -8.13 0.56 4.25
N LEU A 31 -7.52 0.27 3.09
CA LEU A 31 -6.17 0.71 2.74
C LEU A 31 -6.14 2.08 2.08
N THR A 32 -7.31 2.67 1.86
CA THR A 32 -7.50 4.01 1.29
C THR A 32 -6.84 5.07 2.16
N GLN A 33 -6.69 4.87 3.47
CA GLN A 33 -6.00 5.81 4.35
C GLN A 33 -4.46 5.80 4.21
N PHE A 34 -3.87 4.79 3.57
CA PHE A 34 -2.42 4.70 3.42
C PHE A 34 -1.92 5.48 2.20
N PRO A 35 -0.78 6.18 2.32
CA PRO A 35 -0.15 6.82 1.19
C PRO A 35 0.28 5.77 0.16
N THR A 36 0.14 6.11 -1.12
CA THR A 36 0.67 5.23 -2.20
C THR A 36 2.19 5.34 -2.19
N PRO A 37 2.92 4.21 -2.07
CA PRO A 37 4.37 4.23 -2.00
C PRO A 37 4.97 4.67 -3.33
N LYS A 38 5.99 5.52 -3.25
CA LYS A 38 6.68 6.09 -4.42
C LYS A 38 7.76 5.17 -4.97
N ASN A 39 8.15 4.15 -4.20
CA ASN A 39 9.17 3.17 -4.58
C ASN A 39 8.97 1.85 -3.80
N GLN A 40 9.79 0.85 -4.14
CA GLN A 40 9.71 -0.48 -3.52
C GLN A 40 10.08 -0.49 -2.04
N ALA A 41 10.99 0.39 -1.59
CA ALA A 41 11.40 0.45 -0.19
C ALA A 41 10.25 0.97 0.69
N GLU A 42 9.58 2.05 0.27
CA GLU A 42 8.36 2.55 0.93
C GLU A 42 7.25 1.51 0.93
N TYR A 43 7.07 0.76 -0.17
CA TYR A 43 6.10 -0.33 -0.23
C TYR A 43 6.41 -1.41 0.83
N GLN A 44 7.66 -1.84 0.94
CA GLN A 44 8.09 -2.84 1.92
C GLN A 44 7.92 -2.36 3.37
N GLN A 45 8.27 -1.10 3.66
CA GLN A 45 8.04 -0.52 4.99
C GLN A 45 6.55 -0.48 5.32
N LEU A 46 5.71 -0.14 4.35
CA LEU A 46 4.27 -0.06 4.55
C LEU A 46 3.64 -1.44 4.73
N VAL A 47 4.05 -2.44 3.94
CA VAL A 47 3.65 -3.85 4.14
C VAL A 47 4.02 -4.31 5.55
N THR A 48 5.26 -4.07 5.97
CA THR A 48 5.76 -4.44 7.30
C THR A 48 4.96 -3.76 8.41
N PHE A 49 4.69 -2.45 8.27
CA PHE A 49 3.88 -1.69 9.20
C PHE A 49 2.47 -2.27 9.30
N VAL A 50 1.80 -2.52 8.17
CA VAL A 50 0.44 -3.05 8.17
C VAL A 50 0.42 -4.46 8.77
N GLN A 51 1.38 -5.32 8.45
CA GLN A 51 1.48 -6.67 9.02
C GLN A 51 1.69 -6.66 10.53
N GLN A 52 2.55 -5.79 11.06
CA GLN A 52 2.91 -5.81 12.48
C GLN A 52 2.03 -4.93 13.37
N GLN A 53 1.50 -3.82 12.86
CA GLN A 53 0.78 -2.83 13.66
C GLN A 53 -0.72 -2.84 13.39
N VAL A 54 -1.14 -3.15 12.15
CA VAL A 54 -2.54 -3.02 11.73
C VAL A 54 -3.25 -4.36 11.78
N LEU A 55 -2.69 -5.41 11.17
CA LEU A 55 -3.29 -6.76 11.18
C LEU A 55 -3.58 -7.29 12.58
N PRO A 56 -2.64 -7.32 13.54
CA PRO A 56 -2.93 -7.84 14.88
C PRO A 56 -4.00 -7.03 15.62
N ARG A 57 -4.19 -5.75 15.30
CA ARG A 57 -5.28 -4.93 15.88
C ARG A 57 -6.64 -5.22 15.26
N LEU A 58 -6.68 -5.79 14.05
CA LEU A 58 -7.91 -6.12 13.35
C LEU A 58 -8.36 -7.56 13.60
N SER A 59 -7.42 -8.45 13.90
CA SER A 59 -7.71 -9.85 14.28
C SER A 59 -8.22 -10.00 15.72
N ASP A 60 -8.16 -8.94 16.53
CA ASP A 60 -8.64 -8.90 17.92
C ASP A 60 -10.11 -8.46 18.05
N GLN A 61 -10.80 -8.26 16.93
CA GLN A 61 -12.26 -8.01 16.86
C GLN A 61 -13.02 -9.23 16.36
#